data_AF-A0A1S8TPY4-F1
#
_entry.id   AF-A0A1S8TPY4-F1
#
_cell.length_a   1.000
_cell.length_b   1.000
_cell.length_c   1.000
_cell.angle_alpha   90.00
_cell.angle_beta   90.00
_cell.angle_gamma   90.00
#
_symmetry.space_group_name_H-M   'P 1'
#
loop_
_entity.id
_entity.type
_entity.pdbx_description
1 polymer ?
#
loop_
_entity_poly.entity_id
_entity_poly.type
_entity_poly.pdbx_seq_one_letter_code
_entity_poly.pdbx_strand_id
1 'polypeptide(L)'
;MAGEFGRYIAEKRLEKDVKLRPIAERLGMSVTYLSDIIKGRRNPPDRDGLEILAEMLCLSEEEKGIMFDLAGRERNQVSPDLTEYIMDETLPNARAAFRKARNANLGDDFWQEINEIINKRGGN
;
A
#
# COMPACT_ATOMS: atom_id res chain seq x y z
N MET A 1 12.74 -12.80 9.84
CA MET A 1 11.79 -13.21 8.78
C MET A 1 11.47 -11.98 7.97
N ALA A 2 11.41 -12.05 6.65
CA ALA A 2 10.96 -10.92 5.85
C ALA A 2 9.50 -10.60 6.21
N GLY A 3 9.19 -9.32 6.36
CA GLY A 3 7.80 -8.88 6.47
C GLY A 3 7.03 -9.13 5.17
N GLU A 4 5.70 -9.08 5.22
CA GLU A 4 4.82 -9.35 4.08
C GLU A 4 5.12 -8.43 2.88
N PHE A 5 5.45 -7.16 3.13
CA PHE A 5 5.85 -6.19 2.10
C PHE A 5 7.14 -6.65 1.42
N GLY A 6 8.17 -6.97 2.20
CA GLY A 6 9.46 -7.39 1.66
C GLY A 6 9.36 -8.65 0.80
N ARG A 7 8.54 -9.62 1.24
CA ARG A 7 8.24 -10.84 0.46
C ARG A 7 7.57 -10.50 -0.86
N TYR A 8 6.56 -9.63 -0.84
CA TYR A 8 5.82 -9.20 -2.04
C TYR A 8 6.74 -8.52 -3.07
N ILE A 9 7.61 -7.60 -2.63
CA ILE A 9 8.58 -6.93 -3.52
C ILE A 9 9.59 -7.93 -4.12
N ALA A 10 10.04 -8.91 -3.33
CA ALA A 10 10.95 -9.94 -3.82
C ALA A 10 10.29 -10.80 -4.92
N GLU A 11 9.02 -11.19 -4.72
CA GLU A 11 8.22 -11.96 -5.68
C GLU A 11 8.00 -11.17 -6.97
N LYS A 12 7.50 -9.93 -6.89
CA LYS A 12 7.26 -9.06 -8.06
C LYS A 12 8.54 -8.76 -8.84
N ARG A 13 9.67 -8.57 -8.16
CA ARG A 13 10.97 -8.43 -8.85
C ARG A 13 11.34 -9.64 -9.70
N LEU A 14 11.10 -10.85 -9.20
CA LEU A 14 11.41 -12.08 -9.93
C LEU A 14 10.46 -12.26 -11.12
N GLU A 15 9.16 -12.01 -10.93
CA GLU A 15 8.16 -12.07 -12.00
C GLU A 15 8.47 -11.11 -13.15
N LYS A 16 8.95 -9.90 -12.82
CA LYS A 16 9.18 -8.82 -13.78
C LYS A 16 10.65 -8.73 -14.28
N ASP A 17 11.49 -9.68 -13.86
CA ASP A 17 12.94 -9.72 -14.13
C ASP A 17 13.69 -8.41 -13.79
N VAL A 18 13.30 -7.77 -12.68
CA VAL A 18 13.89 -6.50 -12.25
C VAL A 18 15.00 -6.76 -11.21
N LYS A 19 16.21 -6.28 -11.52
CA LYS A 19 17.36 -6.38 -10.62
C LYS A 19 17.26 -5.37 -9.47
N LEU A 20 17.88 -5.71 -8.33
CA LEU A 20 17.84 -4.87 -7.12
C LEU A 20 18.54 -3.52 -7.31
N ARG A 21 19.64 -3.53 -8.06
CA ARG A 21 20.54 -2.38 -8.22
C ARG A 21 19.86 -1.19 -8.92
N PRO A 22 19.19 -1.34 -10.08
CA PRO A 22 18.44 -0.25 -10.70
C PRO A 22 17.38 0.37 -9.78
N ILE A 23 16.68 -0.45 -8.99
CA ILE A 23 15.67 0.06 -8.04
C ILE A 23 16.34 0.90 -6.96
N ALA A 24 17.42 0.41 -6.37
CA ALA A 24 18.16 1.14 -5.34
C ALA A 24 18.68 2.49 -5.86
N GLU A 25 19.22 2.50 -7.09
CA GLU A 25 19.66 3.72 -7.78
C GLU A 25 18.50 4.71 -8.00
N ARG A 26 17.33 4.24 -8.47
CA ARG A 26 16.14 5.07 -8.69
C ARG A 26 15.60 5.67 -7.39
N LEU A 27 15.64 4.88 -6.30
CA LEU A 27 15.22 5.29 -4.96
C LEU A 27 16.26 6.14 -4.22
N GLY A 28 17.44 6.38 -4.80
CA GLY A 28 18.51 7.14 -4.15
C GLY A 28 19.08 6.48 -2.89
N MET A 29 19.02 5.15 -2.79
CA MET A 29 19.49 4.39 -1.63
C MET A 29 20.50 3.30 -2.01
N SER A 30 21.21 2.76 -1.02
CA SER A 30 22.15 1.66 -1.28
C SER A 30 21.42 0.33 -1.54
N VAL A 31 22.03 -0.55 -2.34
CA VAL A 31 21.53 -1.92 -2.59
C VAL A 31 21.39 -2.69 -1.27
N THR A 32 22.31 -2.49 -0.32
CA THR A 32 22.26 -3.10 1.02
C THR A 32 21.05 -2.61 1.80
N TYR A 33 20.76 -1.31 1.77
CA TYR A 33 19.60 -0.74 2.47
C TYR A 33 18.29 -1.27 1.89
N LEU A 34 18.16 -1.30 0.56
CA LEU A 34 16.99 -1.90 -0.10
C LEU A 34 16.87 -3.41 0.20
N SER A 35 17.99 -4.13 0.27
CA SER A 35 17.99 -5.52 0.73
C SER A 35 17.51 -5.66 2.18
N ASP A 36 17.84 -4.72 3.06
CA ASP A 36 17.40 -4.76 4.46
C ASP A 36 15.90 -4.46 4.57
N ILE A 37 15.35 -3.56 3.74
CA ILE A 37 13.90 -3.35 3.61
C ILE A 37 13.21 -4.66 3.18
N ILE A 38 13.68 -5.27 2.08
CA ILE A 38 13.10 -6.53 1.57
C ILE A 38 13.19 -7.67 2.59
N LYS A 39 14.20 -7.65 3.47
CA LYS A 39 14.36 -8.63 4.57
C LYS A 39 13.57 -8.26 5.83
N GLY A 40 12.77 -7.20 5.82
CA GLY A 40 11.97 -6.75 6.97
C GLY A 40 12.80 -6.19 8.12
N ARG A 41 14.05 -5.76 7.87
CA ARG A 41 14.95 -5.17 8.88
C ARG A 41 14.82 -3.65 8.96
N ARG A 42 14.18 -3.05 7.97
CA ARG A 42 13.89 -1.62 7.84
C ARG A 42 12.45 -1.46 7.35
N ASN A 43 11.86 -0.32 7.67
CA ASN A 43 10.51 -0.01 7.22
C ASN A 43 10.45 0.08 5.69
N PRO A 44 9.29 -0.20 5.08
CA PRO A 44 9.01 0.14 3.69
C PRO A 44 9.36 1.59 3.35
N PRO A 45 9.57 1.95 2.08
CA PRO A 45 9.73 3.34 1.65
C PRO A 45 8.49 4.19 1.96
N ASP A 46 8.62 5.52 1.93
CA ASP A 46 7.50 6.46 1.94
C ASP A 46 6.66 6.39 0.65
N ARG A 47 5.60 7.21 0.57
CA ARG A 47 4.67 7.21 -0.58
C ARG A 47 5.43 7.37 -1.89
N ASP A 48 6.33 8.35 -1.98
CA ASP A 48 7.09 8.62 -3.20
C ASP A 48 8.00 7.43 -3.56
N GLY A 49 8.66 6.82 -2.58
CA GLY A 49 9.44 5.59 -2.80
C GLY A 49 8.58 4.40 -3.23
N LEU A 50 7.35 4.28 -2.74
CA LEU A 50 6.40 3.25 -3.16
C LEU A 50 5.91 3.50 -4.60
N GLU A 51 5.67 4.75 -4.99
CA GLU A 51 5.34 5.09 -6.39
C GLU A 51 6.49 4.70 -7.34
N ILE A 52 7.73 5.02 -6.98
CA ILE A 52 8.91 4.61 -7.75
C ILE A 52 9.00 3.07 -7.87
N LEU A 53 8.69 2.34 -6.80
CA LEU A 53 8.64 0.87 -6.84
C LEU A 53 7.55 0.36 -7.77
N ALA A 54 6.35 0.95 -7.72
CA ALA A 54 5.24 0.57 -8.59
C ALA A 54 5.61 0.76 -10.07
N GLU A 55 6.21 1.91 -10.41
CA GLU A 55 6.68 2.20 -11.76
C GLU A 55 7.78 1.22 -12.21
N MET A 56 8.81 1.01 -11.39
CA MET A 56 9.94 0.15 -11.73
C MET A 56 9.56 -1.32 -11.89
N LEU A 57 8.53 -1.77 -11.18
CA LEU A 57 8.01 -3.14 -11.24
C LEU A 57 6.84 -3.28 -12.22
N CYS A 58 6.43 -2.20 -12.90
CA CYS A 58 5.27 -2.17 -13.78
C CYS A 58 4.05 -2.85 -13.13
N LEU A 59 3.72 -2.41 -11.91
CA LEU A 59 2.59 -2.95 -11.15
C LEU A 59 1.28 -2.47 -11.78
N SER A 60 0.27 -3.35 -11.83
CA SER A 60 -1.11 -2.93 -12.07
C SER A 60 -1.63 -2.10 -10.89
N GLU A 61 -2.75 -1.40 -11.07
CA GLU A 61 -3.39 -0.66 -9.96
C GLU A 61 -3.75 -1.57 -8.77
N GLU A 62 -4.17 -2.81 -9.05
CA GLU A 62 -4.45 -3.80 -8.01
C GLU A 62 -3.17 -4.23 -7.28
N GLU A 63 -2.10 -4.55 -8.02
CA GLU A 63 -0.80 -4.90 -7.45
C GLU A 63 -0.21 -3.75 -6.62
N LYS A 64 -0.35 -2.53 -7.14
CA LYS A 64 0.05 -1.29 -6.45
C LYS A 64 -0.74 -1.15 -5.15
N GLY A 65 -2.07 -1.27 -5.18
CA GLY A 65 -2.91 -1.21 -3.98
C GLY A 65 -2.46 -2.20 -2.90
N ILE A 66 -2.22 -3.47 -3.28
CA ILE A 66 -1.69 -4.49 -2.38
C ILE A 66 -0.35 -4.05 -1.77
N MET A 67 0.59 -3.53 -2.57
CA MET A 67 1.87 -3.06 -2.08
C MET A 67 1.73 -1.92 -1.05
N PHE A 68 0.85 -0.96 -1.31
CA PHE A 68 0.58 0.17 -0.44
C PHE A 68 -0.05 -0.26 0.89
N ASP A 69 -1.01 -1.19 0.86
CA ASP A 69 -1.63 -1.78 2.06
C ASP A 69 -0.60 -2.53 2.92
N LEU A 70 0.26 -3.33 2.29
CA LEU A 70 1.34 -4.04 3.00
C LEU A 70 2.33 -3.07 3.65
N ALA A 71 2.67 -1.98 2.95
CA ALA A 71 3.56 -0.96 3.48
C ALA A 71 2.95 -0.21 4.67
N GLY A 72 1.66 0.14 4.59
CA GLY A 72 0.91 0.76 5.68
C GLY A 72 0.86 -0.16 6.90
N ARG A 73 0.54 -1.45 6.70
CA ARG A 73 0.47 -2.45 7.77
C ARG A 73 1.80 -2.62 8.50
N GLU A 74 2.91 -2.74 7.79
CA GLU A 74 4.24 -2.86 8.41
C GLU A 74 4.64 -1.60 9.19
N ARG A 75 4.16 -0.43 8.79
CA ARG A 75 4.36 0.84 9.51
C ARG A 75 3.31 1.09 10.60
N ASN A 76 2.34 0.19 10.77
CA ASN A 76 1.18 0.37 11.64
C ASN A 76 0.45 1.71 11.37
N GLN A 77 0.23 2.01 10.08
CA GLN A 77 -0.40 3.22 9.58
C GLN A 77 -1.44 2.87 8.51
N VAL A 78 -2.31 3.83 8.20
CA VAL A 78 -3.18 3.77 7.02
C VAL A 78 -2.30 3.64 5.77
N SER A 79 -2.81 2.97 4.74
CA SER A 79 -2.15 2.89 3.44
C SER A 79 -1.69 4.29 2.97
N PRO A 80 -0.41 4.48 2.58
CA PRO A 80 0.13 5.81 2.31
C PRO A 80 -0.59 6.60 1.21
N ASP A 81 -1.17 5.92 0.22
CA ASP A 81 -1.97 6.50 -0.87
C ASP A 81 -3.37 6.96 -0.40
N LEU A 82 -3.96 6.26 0.56
CA LEU A 82 -5.29 6.59 1.11
C LEU A 82 -5.26 7.68 2.18
N THR A 83 -4.09 7.96 2.76
CA THR A 83 -3.94 8.85 3.91
C THR A 83 -4.49 10.26 3.64
N GLU A 84 -4.17 10.83 2.47
CA GLU A 84 -4.60 12.16 2.08
C GLU A 84 -6.13 12.23 1.94
N TYR A 85 -6.73 11.27 1.23
CA TYR A 85 -8.18 11.18 1.05
C TYR A 85 -8.93 11.01 2.38
N ILE A 86 -8.44 10.15 3.27
CA ILE A 86 -9.06 9.92 4.58
C ILE A 86 -8.96 11.16 5.48
N MET A 87 -7.89 11.96 5.36
CA MET A 87 -7.64 13.13 6.20
C MET A 87 -8.25 14.43 5.66
N ASP A 88 -8.72 14.44 4.42
CA ASP A 88 -9.36 15.60 3.79
C ASP A 88 -10.47 16.20 4.67
N GLU A 89 -10.35 17.50 4.98
CA GLU A 89 -11.30 18.24 5.82
C GLU A 89 -12.65 18.48 5.13
N THR A 90 -12.68 18.42 3.80
CA THR A 90 -13.91 18.53 2.99
C THR A 90 -14.74 17.25 3.02
N LEU A 91 -14.16 16.12 3.49
CA LEU A 91 -14.80 14.80 3.60
C LEU A 91 -14.94 14.33 5.06
N PRO A 92 -15.54 15.12 5.98
CA PRO A 92 -15.60 14.78 7.40
C PRO A 92 -16.37 13.48 7.67
N ASN A 93 -17.28 13.11 6.77
CA ASN A 93 -18.10 11.90 6.87
C ASN A 93 -17.28 10.62 6.70
N ALA A 94 -16.14 10.62 6.00
CA ALA A 94 -15.29 9.44 5.84
C ALA A 94 -14.76 8.96 7.21
N ARG A 95 -14.11 9.86 7.96
CA ARG A 95 -13.61 9.57 9.31
C ARG A 95 -14.72 9.27 10.30
N ALA A 96 -15.88 9.94 10.17
CA ALA A 96 -17.05 9.65 10.99
C ALA A 96 -17.59 8.23 10.73
N ALA A 97 -17.65 7.79 9.47
CA ALA A 97 -18.08 6.45 9.08
C ALA A 97 -17.14 5.38 9.66
N PHE A 98 -15.82 5.53 9.50
CA PHE A 98 -14.84 4.60 10.07
C PHE A 98 -14.99 4.46 11.60
N ARG A 99 -15.16 5.58 12.33
CA ARG A 99 -15.38 5.53 13.78
C ARG A 99 -16.69 4.84 14.15
N LYS A 100 -17.78 5.12 13.43
CA LYS A 100 -19.10 4.51 13.67
C LYS A 100 -19.06 3.00 13.42
N ALA A 101 -18.50 2.58 12.29
CA ALA A 101 -18.37 1.16 11.94
C ALA A 101 -17.55 0.40 13.00
N ARG A 102 -16.41 0.96 13.41
CA ARG A 102 -15.58 0.39 14.49
C ARG A 102 -16.35 0.30 15.82
N ASN A 103 -17.04 1.37 16.22
CA ASN A 103 -17.79 1.39 17.49
C ASN A 103 -18.99 0.44 17.49
N ALA A 104 -19.57 0.17 16.32
CA ALA A 104 -20.64 -0.81 16.12
C ALA A 104 -20.11 -2.23 15.87
N ASN A 105 -18.78 -2.43 15.89
CA ASN A 105 -18.12 -3.72 15.64
C ASN A 105 -18.53 -4.36 14.30
N LEU A 106 -18.69 -3.54 13.26
CA LEU A 106 -19.00 -4.01 11.91
C LEU A 106 -17.75 -4.63 11.27
N GLY A 107 -17.92 -5.79 10.65
CA GLY A 107 -16.87 -6.55 10.00
C GLY A 107 -16.68 -6.19 8.52
N ASP A 108 -15.97 -7.07 7.82
CA ASP A 108 -15.71 -6.94 6.37
C ASP A 108 -16.99 -7.08 5.52
N ASP A 109 -17.97 -7.84 5.99
CA ASP A 109 -19.29 -8.00 5.37
C ASP A 109 -19.97 -6.64 5.13
N PHE A 110 -19.93 -5.74 6.12
CA PHE A 110 -20.43 -4.38 5.96
C PHE A 110 -19.65 -3.60 4.89
N TRP A 111 -18.33 -3.72 4.85
CA TRP A 111 -17.51 -3.00 3.85
C TRP A 111 -17.70 -3.54 2.44
N GLN A 112 -18.00 -4.83 2.29
CA GLN A 112 -18.42 -5.42 1.01
C GLN A 112 -19.72 -4.77 0.51
N GLU A 113 -20.73 -4.59 1.38
CA GLU A 113 -21.96 -3.86 1.03
C GLU A 113 -21.67 -2.41 0.60
N ILE A 114 -20.76 -1.72 1.31
CA ILE A 114 -20.32 -0.36 0.94
C ILE A 114 -19.65 -0.35 -0.44
N ASN A 115 -18.77 -1.32 -0.72
CA ASN A 115 -18.12 -1.45 -2.04
C ASN A 115 -19.15 -1.68 -3.15
N GLU A 116 -20.18 -2.48 -2.91
CA GLU A 116 -21.28 -2.64 -3.87
C GLU A 116 -22.04 -1.33 -4.12
N ILE A 117 -22.32 -0.56 -3.08
CA ILE A 117 -22.99 0.75 -3.21
C ILE A 117 -22.12 1.71 -4.03
N ILE A 118 -20.80 1.71 -3.79
CA ILE A 118 -19.84 2.51 -4.57
C ILE A 118 -19.84 2.06 -6.02
N ASN A 119 -19.73 0.76 -6.30
CA ASN A 119 -19.73 0.22 -7.66
C ASN A 119 -21.03 0.55 -8.41
N LYS A 120 -22.19 0.50 -7.73
CA LYS A 120 -23.49 0.88 -8.32
C LYS A 120 -23.59 2.38 -8.65
N ARG A 121 -22.85 3.24 -7.94
CA ARG A 121 -22.85 4.70 -8.15
C ARG A 121 -21.74 5.18 -9.09
N GLY A 122 -20.58 4.53 -9.03
CA GLY A 122 -19.39 4.81 -9.82
C GLY A 122 -19.32 4.02 -11.12
N GLY A 123 -20.23 3.08 -11.34
CA GLY A 123 -20.35 2.34 -12.60
C GLY A 123 -20.92 3.21 -13.71
N ASN A 124 -20.02 3.73 -14.55
CA ASN A 124 -20.19 3.70 -16.00
C ASN A 124 -19.59 2.39 -16.51
#